data_AF-W5WUS3-F1
#
_entry.id   AF-W5WUS3-F1
#
_cell.length_a   1.000
_cell.length_b   1.000
_cell.length_c   1.000
_cell.angle_alpha   90.00
_cell.angle_beta   90.00
_cell.angle_gamma   90.00
#
_symmetry.space_group_name_H-M   'P 1'
#
loop_
_entity.id
_entity.type
_entity.pdbx_description
1 polymer ?
#
loop_
_entity_poly.entity_id
_entity_poly.type
_entity_poly.pdbx_seq_one_letter_code
_entity_poly.pdbx_strand_id
1 'polypeptide(L)'
;MRDNAKANPNTWLHILDPAFRPGEEVPPHGVIGSFRVDANGDIDERFEPNPQWRPSPKAAAMPEPETELERILQRARTGYEPGEALIRAVLNATLLVYAKSPQDRELAGFQDQVTGQILVAAASSHRYVPEAWPHSRAIAGRDLVTQLAGCPLLLNPGQKPGAVISAEHLVEAASLAR
;
A
#
# COMPACT_ATOMS: atom_id res chain seq x y z
N MET A 1 -27.04 -12.90 8.08
CA MET A 1 -26.77 -12.15 9.33
C MET A 1 -27.77 -12.54 10.40
N ARG A 2 -29.06 -12.18 10.26
CA ARG A 2 -30.11 -12.49 11.25
C ARG A 2 -30.29 -13.99 11.53
N ASP A 3 -30.24 -14.83 10.51
CA ASP A 3 -30.40 -16.29 10.70
C ASP A 3 -29.22 -16.91 11.48
N ASN A 4 -28.02 -16.36 11.32
CA ASN A 4 -26.84 -16.81 12.06
C ASN A 4 -26.93 -16.39 13.55
N ALA A 5 -27.43 -15.19 13.84
CA ALA A 5 -27.66 -14.73 15.20
C ALA A 5 -28.73 -15.57 15.92
N LYS A 6 -29.84 -15.89 15.23
CA LYS A 6 -30.88 -16.79 15.77
C LYS A 6 -30.37 -18.19 16.08
N ALA A 7 -29.43 -18.70 15.29
CA ALA A 7 -28.81 -19.99 15.53
C ALA A 7 -27.78 -19.97 16.68
N ASN A 8 -27.32 -18.79 17.11
CA ASN A 8 -26.25 -18.62 18.11
C ASN A 8 -26.62 -17.54 19.15
N PRO A 9 -27.63 -17.77 20.03
CA PRO A 9 -28.00 -16.82 21.07
C PRO A 9 -26.93 -16.69 22.15
N ASN A 10 -26.93 -15.56 22.88
CA ASN A 10 -25.93 -15.21 23.89
C ASN A 10 -24.49 -15.18 23.36
N THR A 11 -24.30 -14.69 22.13
CA THR A 11 -22.99 -14.60 21.48
C THR A 11 -22.68 -13.19 20.98
N TRP A 12 -21.59 -13.05 20.24
CA TRP A 12 -21.22 -11.85 19.51
C TRP A 12 -21.21 -12.15 18.01
N LEU A 13 -21.78 -11.24 17.24
CA LEU A 13 -21.68 -11.27 15.79
C LEU A 13 -20.55 -10.34 15.34
N HIS A 14 -19.43 -10.94 14.92
CA HIS A 14 -18.25 -10.22 14.45
C HIS A 14 -18.39 -9.77 12.99
N ILE A 15 -18.07 -8.50 12.74
CA ILE A 15 -17.91 -7.95 11.40
C ILE A 15 -16.44 -8.03 11.03
N LEU A 16 -16.11 -8.82 10.02
CA LEU A 16 -14.73 -9.05 9.59
C LEU A 16 -14.28 -8.01 8.56
N ASP A 17 -13.01 -7.68 8.58
CA ASP A 17 -12.38 -6.92 7.50
C ASP A 17 -12.42 -7.73 6.19
N PRO A 18 -12.68 -7.10 5.01
CA PRO A 18 -12.81 -7.80 3.72
C PRO A 18 -11.62 -8.68 3.30
N ALA A 19 -10.45 -8.48 3.90
CA ALA A 19 -9.28 -9.33 3.67
C ALA A 19 -9.41 -10.73 4.30
N PHE A 20 -10.30 -10.92 5.26
CA PHE A 20 -10.50 -12.19 5.97
C PHE A 20 -11.76 -12.91 5.51
N ARG A 21 -11.84 -14.21 5.81
CA ARG A 21 -12.98 -15.07 5.48
C ARG A 21 -13.56 -15.70 6.74
N PRO A 22 -14.90 -15.82 6.84
CA PRO A 22 -15.51 -16.62 7.90
C PRO A 22 -15.03 -18.08 7.82
N GLY A 23 -14.74 -18.68 8.98
CA GLY A 23 -14.31 -20.08 9.08
C GLY A 23 -12.79 -20.30 9.04
N GLU A 24 -12.02 -19.26 8.76
CA GLU A 24 -10.57 -19.23 8.94
C GLU A 24 -10.21 -18.64 10.31
N GLU A 25 -8.98 -18.88 10.77
CA GLU A 25 -8.46 -18.21 11.96
C GLU A 25 -8.28 -16.71 11.65
N VAL A 26 -9.13 -15.87 12.26
CA VAL A 26 -9.08 -14.41 12.09
C VAL A 26 -8.35 -13.80 13.29
N PRO A 27 -7.22 -13.10 13.09
CA PRO A 27 -6.52 -12.44 14.18
C PRO A 27 -7.38 -11.28 14.73
N PRO A 28 -7.15 -10.82 15.98
CA PRO A 28 -7.95 -9.76 16.58
C PRO A 28 -8.04 -8.50 15.73
N HIS A 29 -6.97 -8.12 15.02
CA HIS A 29 -6.97 -6.93 14.16
C HIS A 29 -7.79 -7.08 12.87
N GLY A 30 -8.22 -8.30 12.52
CA GLY A 30 -9.06 -8.60 11.35
C GLY A 30 -10.56 -8.45 11.61
N VAL A 31 -10.96 -8.11 12.83
CA VAL A 31 -12.35 -7.81 13.20
C VAL A 31 -12.53 -6.29 13.22
N ILE A 32 -13.49 -5.77 12.45
CA ILE A 32 -13.86 -4.34 12.44
C ILE A 32 -14.54 -3.96 13.76
N GLY A 33 -15.40 -4.84 14.25
CA GLY A 33 -16.15 -4.69 15.48
C GLY A 33 -17.26 -5.74 15.55
N SER A 34 -18.15 -5.60 16.53
CA SER A 34 -19.13 -6.64 16.82
C SER A 34 -20.48 -6.06 17.23
N PHE A 35 -21.52 -6.85 17.04
CA PHE A 35 -22.83 -6.65 17.67
C PHE A 35 -23.06 -7.73 18.71
N ARG A 36 -23.70 -7.40 19.83
CA ARG A 36 -24.12 -8.38 20.81
C ARG A 36 -25.38 -9.10 20.32
N VAL A 37 -25.44 -10.41 20.54
CA VAL A 37 -26.63 -11.24 20.27
C VAL A 37 -27.21 -11.68 21.61
N ASP A 38 -28.49 -11.38 21.85
CA ASP A 38 -29.14 -11.67 23.11
C ASP A 38 -29.59 -13.15 23.25
N ALA A 39 -30.29 -13.47 24.34
CA ALA A 39 -30.77 -14.82 24.62
C ALA A 39 -31.86 -15.31 23.65
N ASN A 40 -32.54 -14.40 22.95
CA ASN A 40 -33.55 -14.73 21.94
C ASN A 40 -32.94 -14.87 20.53
N GLY A 41 -31.65 -14.57 20.39
CA GLY A 41 -30.97 -14.55 19.09
C GLY A 41 -31.19 -13.23 18.34
N ASP A 42 -31.67 -12.20 19.02
CA ASP A 42 -31.83 -10.86 18.46
C ASP A 42 -30.51 -10.08 18.58
N ILE A 43 -30.19 -9.32 17.53
CA ILE A 43 -28.94 -8.54 17.44
C ILE A 43 -29.21 -7.16 18.04
N ASP A 44 -28.42 -6.77 19.05
CA ASP A 44 -28.42 -5.41 19.59
C ASP A 44 -28.05 -4.42 18.48
N GLU A 45 -28.72 -3.26 18.43
CA GLU A 45 -28.45 -2.21 17.46
C GLU A 45 -27.12 -1.50 17.72
N ARG A 46 -26.59 -1.58 18.95
CA ARG A 46 -25.34 -0.94 19.32
C ARG A 46 -24.14 -1.71 18.76
N PHE A 47 -23.43 -1.07 17.84
CA PHE A 47 -22.15 -1.55 17.34
C PHE A 47 -21.01 -1.25 18.33
N GLU A 48 -20.19 -2.26 18.63
CA GLU A 48 -18.97 -2.12 19.41
C GLU A 48 -17.75 -2.18 18.49
N PRO A 49 -17.09 -1.03 18.20
CA PRO A 49 -15.91 -1.00 17.35
C PRO A 49 -14.73 -1.68 18.04
N ASN A 50 -13.94 -2.42 17.27
CA ASN A 50 -12.74 -3.05 17.79
C ASN A 50 -11.57 -2.05 17.78
N PRO A 51 -11.01 -1.66 18.95
CA PRO A 51 -9.88 -0.74 19.00
C PRO A 51 -8.59 -1.33 18.41
N GLN A 52 -8.52 -2.64 18.20
CA GLN A 52 -7.39 -3.33 17.59
C GLN A 52 -7.54 -3.45 16.06
N TRP A 53 -8.66 -3.04 15.47
CA TRP A 53 -8.90 -3.16 14.03
C TRP A 53 -7.80 -2.45 13.23
N ARG A 54 -7.20 -3.20 12.32
CA ARG A 54 -6.26 -2.70 11.32
C ARG A 54 -6.95 -2.80 9.96
N PRO A 55 -7.25 -1.69 9.27
CA PRO A 55 -7.92 -1.76 7.99
C PRO A 55 -7.00 -2.37 6.93
N SER A 56 -7.47 -3.38 6.21
CA SER A 56 -6.79 -3.88 5.02
C SER A 56 -6.75 -2.83 3.91
N PRO A 57 -5.91 -3.00 2.86
CA PRO A 57 -5.93 -2.10 1.70
C PRO A 57 -7.33 -1.88 1.11
N LYS A 58 -8.13 -2.95 1.02
CA LYS A 58 -9.50 -2.89 0.51
C LYS A 58 -10.41 -2.09 1.45
N ALA A 59 -10.32 -2.29 2.76
CA ALA A 59 -11.09 -1.51 3.74
C ALA A 59 -10.66 -0.03 3.76
N ALA A 60 -9.38 0.25 3.47
CA ALA A 60 -8.83 1.59 3.31
C ALA A 60 -9.16 2.23 1.94
N ALA A 61 -10.04 1.61 1.14
CA ALA A 61 -10.44 2.04 -0.19
C ALA A 61 -9.26 2.26 -1.16
N MET A 62 -8.17 1.54 -0.96
CA MET A 62 -7.08 1.50 -1.93
C MET A 62 -7.54 0.75 -3.19
N PRO A 63 -7.08 1.16 -4.38
CA PRO A 63 -7.43 0.45 -5.60
C PRO A 63 -6.83 -0.96 -5.61
N GLU A 64 -7.42 -1.87 -6.39
CA GLU A 64 -6.81 -3.18 -6.65
C GLU A 64 -5.39 -2.97 -7.24
N PRO A 65 -4.36 -3.63 -6.69
CA PRO A 65 -2.99 -3.49 -7.17
C PRO A 65 -2.83 -4.12 -8.56
N GLU A 66 -2.21 -3.39 -9.50
CA GLU A 66 -1.87 -3.91 -10.83
C GLU A 66 -0.51 -4.62 -10.83
N THR A 67 0.32 -4.34 -9.83
CA THR A 67 1.68 -4.85 -9.71
C THR A 67 1.97 -5.38 -8.32
N GLU A 68 2.98 -6.25 -8.23
CA GLU A 68 3.51 -6.74 -6.97
C GLU A 68 4.01 -5.59 -6.06
N LEU A 69 4.66 -4.59 -6.67
CA LEU A 69 5.11 -3.40 -5.98
C LEU A 69 3.94 -2.63 -5.34
N GLU A 70 2.82 -2.49 -6.04
CA GLU A 70 1.62 -1.85 -5.50
C GLU A 70 1.03 -2.64 -4.34
N ARG A 71 0.95 -3.97 -4.47
CA ARG A 71 0.45 -4.83 -3.40
C ARG A 71 1.29 -4.70 -2.14
N ILE A 72 2.62 -4.72 -2.26
CA ILE A 72 3.53 -4.55 -1.12
C ILE A 72 3.43 -3.13 -0.55
N LEU A 73 3.38 -2.10 -1.40
CA LEU A 73 3.19 -0.71 -0.97
C LEU A 73 1.91 -0.54 -0.15
N GLN A 74 0.79 -1.09 -0.62
CA GLN A 74 -0.49 -1.06 0.08
C GLN A 74 -0.44 -1.78 1.42
N ARG A 75 0.17 -2.98 1.46
CA ARG A 75 0.32 -3.77 2.69
C ARG A 75 1.25 -3.08 3.69
N ALA A 76 2.36 -2.51 3.25
CA ALA A 76 3.24 -1.71 4.09
C ALA A 76 2.51 -0.48 4.66
N ARG A 77 1.72 0.21 3.83
CA ARG A 77 0.95 1.40 4.25
C ARG A 77 -0.13 1.10 5.29
N THR A 78 -0.68 -0.10 5.25
CA THR A 78 -1.70 -0.60 6.19
C THR A 78 -1.10 -1.40 7.35
N GLY A 79 0.23 -1.54 7.41
CA GLY A 79 0.94 -2.28 8.47
C GLY A 79 0.82 -3.80 8.38
N TYR A 80 0.40 -4.35 7.24
CA TYR A 80 0.37 -5.79 6.98
C TYR A 80 1.71 -6.35 6.48
N GLU A 81 2.64 -5.47 6.12
CA GLU A 81 4.02 -5.81 5.81
C GLU A 81 4.98 -4.77 6.40
N PRO A 82 6.22 -5.16 6.73
CA PRO A 82 7.24 -4.23 7.17
C PRO A 82 7.69 -3.32 6.02
N GLY A 83 8.16 -2.10 6.34
CA GLY A 83 8.59 -1.12 5.32
C GLY A 83 9.76 -1.61 4.47
N GLU A 84 10.61 -2.49 5.01
CA GLU A 84 11.73 -3.12 4.32
C GLU A 84 11.28 -4.01 3.15
N ALA A 85 10.06 -4.55 3.21
CA ALA A 85 9.48 -5.29 2.09
C ALA A 85 9.30 -4.38 0.86
N LEU A 86 8.91 -3.12 1.07
CA LEU A 86 8.75 -2.14 -0.02
C LEU A 86 10.09 -1.83 -0.70
N ILE A 87 11.18 -1.72 0.05
CA ILE A 87 12.53 -1.49 -0.50
C ILE A 87 12.90 -2.63 -1.46
N ARG A 88 12.72 -3.89 -1.02
CA ARG A 88 12.97 -5.07 -1.87
C ARG A 88 12.04 -5.11 -3.09
N ALA A 89 10.78 -4.74 -2.92
CA ALA A 89 9.81 -4.68 -4.00
C ALA A 89 10.23 -3.68 -5.09
N VAL A 90 10.70 -2.49 -4.70
CA VAL A 90 11.21 -1.48 -5.64
C VAL A 90 12.38 -2.04 -6.43
N LEU A 91 13.36 -2.67 -5.78
CA LEU A 91 14.54 -3.23 -6.46
C LEU A 91 14.18 -4.31 -7.49
N ASN A 92 13.11 -5.07 -7.26
CA ASN A 92 12.67 -6.15 -8.13
C ASN A 92 11.58 -5.73 -9.14
N ALA A 93 11.16 -4.47 -9.13
CA ALA A 93 10.13 -3.95 -10.02
C ALA A 93 10.71 -3.29 -11.27
N THR A 94 9.88 -3.24 -12.32
CA THR A 94 10.04 -2.28 -13.40
C THR A 94 9.23 -1.04 -13.05
N LEU A 95 9.87 0.12 -13.01
CA LEU A 95 9.25 1.41 -12.71
C LEU A 95 9.13 2.25 -13.96
N LEU A 96 8.19 3.19 -13.96
CA LEU A 96 8.04 4.19 -15.02
C LEU A 96 8.57 5.53 -14.52
N VAL A 97 9.72 5.96 -15.03
CA VAL A 97 10.25 7.31 -14.78
C VAL A 97 9.66 8.29 -15.78
N TYR A 98 9.48 9.51 -15.32
CA TYR A 98 8.92 10.63 -16.07
C TYR A 98 9.94 11.18 -17.06
N ALA A 99 9.53 11.41 -18.31
CA ALA A 99 10.41 11.79 -19.40
C ALA A 99 9.78 12.88 -20.27
N LYS A 100 10.60 13.78 -20.84
CA LYS A 100 10.13 14.83 -21.76
C LYS A 100 9.91 14.32 -23.18
N SER A 101 10.62 13.26 -23.57
CA SER A 101 10.54 12.61 -24.89
C SER A 101 10.93 11.12 -24.79
N PRO A 102 10.66 10.28 -25.81
CA PRO A 102 11.11 8.88 -25.80
C PRO A 102 12.64 8.70 -25.76
N GLN A 103 13.39 9.71 -26.22
CA GLN A 103 14.85 9.73 -26.23
C GLN A 103 15.44 10.27 -24.92
N ASP A 104 14.64 10.90 -24.07
CA ASP A 104 15.09 11.45 -22.79
C ASP A 104 15.61 10.34 -21.87
N ARG A 105 16.76 10.61 -21.27
CA ARG A 105 17.45 9.71 -20.34
C ARG A 105 17.67 10.35 -18.97
N GLU A 106 17.29 11.62 -18.80
CA GLU A 106 17.33 12.30 -17.51
C GLU A 106 16.25 11.73 -16.57
N LEU A 107 16.46 11.91 -15.27
CA LEU A 107 15.47 11.60 -14.25
C LEU A 107 14.75 12.89 -13.85
N ALA A 108 13.43 12.86 -13.83
CA ALA A 108 12.64 13.99 -13.37
C ALA A 108 12.75 14.15 -11.84
N GLY A 109 13.36 15.25 -11.42
CA GLY A 109 13.40 15.69 -10.02
C GLY A 109 12.27 16.65 -9.69
N PHE A 110 11.61 16.43 -8.55
CA PHE A 110 10.60 17.31 -7.97
C PHE A 110 11.15 17.91 -6.69
N GLN A 111 11.05 19.23 -6.55
CA GLN A 111 11.42 19.88 -5.30
C GLN A 111 10.28 19.75 -4.30
N ASP A 112 10.56 19.09 -3.18
CA ASP A 112 9.66 19.07 -2.04
C ASP A 112 9.52 20.51 -1.48
N GLN A 113 8.29 21.00 -1.39
CA GLN A 113 8.02 22.39 -1.05
C GLN A 113 8.31 22.72 0.42
N VAL A 114 8.42 21.70 1.29
CA VAL A 114 8.63 21.86 2.73
C VAL A 114 10.12 21.81 3.07
N THR A 115 10.81 20.79 2.57
CA THR A 115 12.22 20.51 2.86
C THR A 115 13.18 21.12 1.85
N GLY A 116 12.70 21.48 0.66
CA GLY A 116 13.52 21.92 -0.47
C GLY A 116 14.31 20.80 -1.14
N GLN A 117 14.18 19.55 -0.67
CA GLN A 117 14.90 18.39 -1.18
C GLN A 117 14.41 18.02 -2.59
N ILE A 118 15.34 17.63 -3.46
CA ILE A 118 15.00 17.06 -4.77
C ILE A 118 14.67 15.58 -4.60
N LEU A 119 13.49 15.19 -5.09
CA LEU A 119 12.98 13.82 -5.10
C LEU A 119 12.88 13.33 -6.54
N VAL A 120 13.38 12.13 -6.83
CA VAL A 120 13.24 11.52 -8.16
C VAL A 120 11.88 10.82 -8.24
N ALA A 121 11.04 11.20 -9.20
CA ALA A 121 9.72 10.58 -9.33
C ALA A 121 9.73 9.31 -10.19
N ALA A 122 8.96 8.31 -9.76
CA ALA A 122 8.61 7.17 -10.56
C ALA A 122 7.18 6.69 -10.27
N ALA A 123 6.56 6.03 -11.23
CA ALA A 123 5.27 5.38 -11.10
C ALA A 123 5.44 3.85 -11.10
N SER A 124 4.65 3.16 -10.27
CA SER A 124 4.61 1.69 -10.19
C SER A 124 3.91 1.05 -11.39
N SER A 125 2.98 1.77 -12.03
CA SER A 125 2.33 1.36 -13.27
C SER A 125 1.87 2.59 -14.06
N HIS A 126 1.36 2.37 -15.28
CA HIS A 126 0.90 3.45 -16.14
C HIS A 126 -0.25 4.27 -15.53
N ARG A 127 -1.06 3.66 -14.64
CA ARG A 127 -2.16 4.34 -13.94
C ARG A 127 -1.70 5.53 -13.08
N TYR A 128 -0.44 5.53 -12.66
CA TYR A 128 0.15 6.53 -11.78
C TYR A 128 1.09 7.49 -12.52
N VAL A 129 1.15 7.40 -13.86
CA VAL A 129 1.76 8.42 -14.70
C VAL A 129 0.73 9.54 -14.90
N PRO A 130 1.03 10.79 -14.53
CA PRO A 130 0.10 11.91 -14.74
C PRO A 130 -0.18 12.11 -16.23
N GLU A 131 -1.44 12.32 -16.57
CA GLU A 131 -1.87 12.58 -17.97
C GLU A 131 -1.17 13.81 -18.57
N ALA A 132 -0.87 14.81 -17.73
CA ALA A 132 -0.15 16.02 -18.15
C ALA A 132 1.33 15.78 -18.50
N TRP A 133 1.88 14.60 -18.21
CA TRP A 133 3.27 14.29 -18.48
C TRP A 133 3.44 13.70 -19.88
N PRO A 134 4.34 14.23 -20.72
CA PRO A 134 4.36 13.90 -22.14
C PRO A 134 4.76 12.45 -22.42
N HIS A 135 5.72 11.92 -21.64
CA HIS A 135 6.19 10.54 -21.80
C HIS A 135 6.58 9.91 -20.46
N SER A 136 6.62 8.59 -20.45
CA SER A 136 7.27 7.80 -19.39
C SER A 136 8.15 6.74 -20.00
N ARG A 137 9.16 6.30 -19.25
CA ARG A 137 10.12 5.28 -19.67
C ARG A 137 10.26 4.22 -18.61
N ALA A 138 10.24 2.96 -19.04
CA ALA A 138 10.53 1.84 -18.16
C ALA A 138 12.00 1.81 -17.73
N ILE A 139 12.24 1.48 -16.46
CA ILE A 139 13.57 1.25 -15.89
C ILE A 139 13.47 0.17 -14.82
N ALA A 140 14.44 -0.75 -14.77
CA ALA A 140 14.52 -1.70 -13.67
C ALA A 140 14.86 -0.96 -12.37
N GLY A 141 14.26 -1.36 -11.25
CA GLY A 141 14.49 -0.71 -9.96
C GLY A 141 15.96 -0.66 -9.56
N ARG A 142 16.70 -1.75 -9.77
CA ARG A 142 18.15 -1.78 -9.53
C ARG A 142 18.90 -0.74 -10.36
N ASP A 143 18.54 -0.57 -11.63
CA ASP A 143 19.18 0.42 -12.50
C ASP A 143 18.83 1.84 -12.07
N LEU A 144 17.57 2.10 -11.69
CA LEU A 144 17.15 3.40 -11.19
C LEU A 144 17.94 3.81 -9.94
N VAL A 145 18.15 2.89 -9.00
CA VAL A 145 18.87 3.17 -7.74
C VAL A 145 20.29 3.66 -8.02
N THR A 146 20.97 3.15 -9.05
CA THR A 146 22.31 3.63 -9.44
C THR A 146 22.32 5.07 -9.96
N GLN A 147 21.17 5.58 -10.40
CA GLN A 147 21.01 6.90 -11.02
C GLN A 147 20.42 7.94 -10.06
N LEU A 148 20.00 7.54 -8.84
CA LEU A 148 19.36 8.46 -7.88
C LEU A 148 20.29 9.57 -7.37
N ALA A 149 21.61 9.38 -7.43
CA ALA A 149 22.60 10.36 -6.97
C ALA A 149 22.31 10.91 -5.55
N GLY A 150 21.82 10.06 -4.65
CA GLY A 150 21.45 10.41 -3.27
C GLY A 150 20.05 11.03 -3.11
N CYS A 151 19.34 11.32 -4.20
CA CYS A 151 17.97 11.85 -4.15
C CYS A 151 16.97 10.74 -3.79
N PRO A 152 16.07 10.94 -2.81
CA PRO A 152 15.05 9.96 -2.48
C PRO A 152 14.13 9.66 -3.67
N LEU A 153 13.62 8.44 -3.72
CA LEU A 153 12.62 8.00 -4.69
C LEU A 153 11.21 8.42 -4.20
N LEU A 154 10.52 9.23 -4.99
CA LEU A 154 9.10 9.54 -4.84
C LEU A 154 8.28 8.59 -5.74
N LEU A 155 7.70 7.56 -5.12
CA LEU A 155 6.86 6.56 -5.78
C LEU A 155 5.39 7.01 -5.80
N ASN A 156 4.78 6.98 -6.98
CA ASN A 156 3.40 7.40 -7.24
C ASN A 156 3.09 8.81 -6.66
N PRO A 157 3.77 9.87 -7.15
CA PRO A 157 3.59 11.24 -6.69
C PRO A 157 2.11 11.66 -6.56
N GLY A 158 1.72 12.14 -5.38
CA GLY A 158 0.37 12.66 -5.11
C GLY A 158 -0.73 11.61 -4.97
N GLN A 159 -0.41 10.32 -5.03
CA GLN A 159 -1.40 9.23 -5.03
C GLN A 159 -1.60 8.58 -3.66
N LYS A 160 -2.72 7.88 -3.50
CA LYS A 160 -2.99 7.01 -2.36
C LYS A 160 -3.17 5.55 -2.83
N PRO A 161 -2.18 4.66 -2.56
CA PRO A 161 -0.92 4.92 -1.87
C PRO A 161 0.18 5.48 -2.79
N GLY A 162 1.08 6.25 -2.17
CA GLY A 162 2.38 6.69 -2.69
C GLY A 162 3.39 6.72 -1.53
N ALA A 163 4.68 6.82 -1.83
CA ALA A 163 5.74 6.77 -0.82
C ALA A 163 6.96 7.61 -1.20
N VAL A 164 7.69 8.08 -0.19
CA VAL A 164 9.06 8.59 -0.34
C VAL A 164 10.00 7.58 0.29
N ILE A 165 10.99 7.13 -0.45
CA ILE A 165 11.93 6.09 -0.04
C ILE A 165 13.35 6.64 -0.12
N SER A 166 14.11 6.51 0.96
CA SER A 166 15.50 6.97 1.02
C SER A 166 16.36 6.28 -0.03
N ALA A 167 17.19 7.05 -0.73
CA ALA A 167 18.19 6.53 -1.64
C ALA A 167 19.22 5.66 -0.90
N GLU A 168 19.59 6.03 0.32
CA GLU A 168 20.55 5.29 1.16
C GLU A 168 20.06 3.87 1.41
N HIS A 169 18.83 3.71 1.90
CA HIS A 169 18.24 2.39 2.15
C HIS A 169 18.10 1.55 0.89
N LEU A 170 17.80 2.17 -0.26
CA LEU A 170 17.73 1.48 -1.55
C LEU A 170 19.11 0.99 -2.01
N VAL A 171 20.14 1.83 -1.87
CA VAL A 171 21.53 1.49 -2.21
C VAL A 171 22.06 0.39 -1.30
N GLU A 172 21.84 0.50 0.01
CA GLU A 172 22.24 -0.50 0.99
C GLU A 172 21.61 -1.87 0.67
N ALA A 173 20.28 -1.92 0.48
CA ALA A 173 19.59 -3.15 0.13
C ALA A 173 20.04 -3.73 -1.22
N ALA A 174 20.36 -2.89 -2.21
CA ALA A 174 20.88 -3.33 -3.51
C ALA A 174 22.29 -3.95 -3.40
N SER A 175 23.09 -3.50 -2.44
CA SER A 175 24.44 -4.02 -2.19
C SER A 175 24.46 -5.38 -1.50
N LEU A 176 23.51 -5.61 -0.58
CA LEU A 176 23.36 -6.86 0.18
C LEU A 176 22.78 -8.02 -0.64
N ALA A 177 22.10 -7.70 -1.75
CA ALA A 177 21.43 -8.67 -2.61
C ALA A 177 22.25 -9.10 -3.83
N ARG A 178 23.59 -9.03 -3.74
CA ARG A 178 24.55 -9.47 -4.78
C ARG A 178 25.16 -10.81 -4.44
#